data_AF-A0A5K1C9X1-F1
#
_entry.id   AF-A0A5K1C9X1-F1
#
_cell.length_a   1.000
_cell.length_b   1.000
_cell.length_c   1.000
_cell.angle_alpha   90.00
_cell.angle_beta   90.00
_cell.angle_gamma   90.00
#
_symmetry.space_group_name_H-M   'P 1'
#
loop_
_entity.id
_entity.type
_entity.pdbx_description
1 polymer ?
#
loop_
_entity_poly.entity_id
_entity_poly.type
_entity_poly.pdbx_seq_one_letter_code
_entity_poly.pdbx_strand_id
1 'polypeptide(L)'
;EEREKWDACKRVLCLIKLNDDEVDVILGKSFGWTKSPYWSEEKTKTLPNIELLNNVLGYLSNLGLSDDDIYKLLKKFPEVLGCELEGMKQNVETLDRQWGISGKSLRSLLLRNPKVLGYYVDCKGDCVAKCTRCWARF
;
A
#
# COMPACT_ATOMS: atom_id res chain seq x y z
N GLU A 1 -20.45 -12.57 -9.45
CA GLU A 1 -19.33 -12.80 -8.52
C GLU A 1 -18.15 -11.84 -8.68
N GLU A 2 -17.39 -11.86 -9.79
CA GLU A 2 -16.19 -10.98 -9.94
C GLU A 2 -16.55 -9.49 -9.97
N ARG A 3 -17.53 -9.11 -10.79
CA ARG A 3 -18.04 -7.73 -10.89
C ARG A 3 -18.60 -7.25 -9.54
N GLU A 4 -19.29 -8.10 -8.79
CA GLU A 4 -19.86 -7.74 -7.49
C GLU A 4 -18.78 -7.49 -6.44
N LYS A 5 -17.71 -8.30 -6.41
CA LYS A 5 -16.56 -8.07 -5.52
C LYS A 5 -15.85 -6.76 -5.85
N TRP A 6 -15.70 -6.47 -7.15
CA TRP A 6 -15.13 -5.22 -7.63
C TRP A 6 -15.99 -4.01 -7.24
N ASP A 7 -17.30 -4.06 -7.51
CA ASP A 7 -18.25 -2.99 -7.18
C ASP A 7 -18.36 -2.76 -5.66
N ALA A 8 -18.25 -3.82 -4.86
CA ALA A 8 -18.20 -3.71 -3.41
C ALA A 8 -16.94 -2.97 -2.95
N CYS A 9 -15.78 -3.28 -3.53
CA CYS A 9 -14.52 -2.57 -3.26
C CYS A 9 -14.58 -1.11 -3.73
N LYS A 10 -15.27 -0.84 -4.85
CA LYS A 10 -15.52 0.52 -5.32
C LYS A 10 -16.22 1.36 -4.28
N ARG A 11 -17.34 0.85 -3.75
CA ARG A 11 -18.14 1.58 -2.75
C ARG A 11 -17.32 1.99 -1.53
N VAL A 12 -16.42 1.12 -1.05
CA VAL A 12 -15.53 1.43 0.08
C VAL A 12 -14.55 2.55 -0.29
N LEU A 13 -13.91 2.47 -1.44
CA LEU A 13 -12.91 3.45 -1.85
C LEU A 13 -13.52 4.81 -2.19
N CYS A 14 -14.77 4.86 -2.66
CA CYS A 14 -15.51 6.11 -2.86
C CYS A 14 -15.76 6.87 -1.54
N LEU A 15 -15.82 6.19 -0.40
CA LEU A 15 -15.91 6.86 0.92
C LEU A 15 -14.65 7.68 1.23
N ILE A 16 -13.52 7.33 0.61
CA ILE A 16 -12.23 8.03 0.72
C ILE A 16 -12.10 9.13 -0.36
N LYS A 17 -13.23 9.63 -0.88
CA LYS A 17 -13.31 10.72 -1.87
C LYS A 17 -12.62 10.42 -3.21
N LEU A 18 -12.37 9.15 -3.52
CA LEU A 18 -11.92 8.72 -4.85
C LEU A 18 -13.11 8.70 -5.81
N ASN A 19 -12.91 9.14 -7.05
CA ASN A 19 -13.92 8.95 -8.10
C ASN A 19 -13.77 7.57 -8.77
N ASP A 20 -14.80 7.15 -9.51
CA ASP A 20 -14.88 5.80 -10.08
C ASP A 20 -13.67 5.44 -10.97
N ASP A 21 -13.20 6.38 -11.79
CA ASP A 21 -12.05 6.16 -12.68
C ASP A 21 -10.75 5.97 -11.88
N GLU A 22 -10.57 6.77 -10.82
CA GLU A 22 -9.43 6.63 -9.91
C GLU A 22 -9.44 5.29 -9.22
N VAL A 23 -10.61 4.84 -8.77
CA VAL A 23 -10.75 3.55 -8.10
C VAL A 23 -10.39 2.40 -9.03
N ASP A 24 -10.85 2.43 -10.28
CA ASP A 24 -10.51 1.38 -11.25
C ASP A 24 -9.00 1.31 -11.51
N VAL A 25 -8.33 2.46 -11.62
CA VAL A 25 -6.87 2.51 -11.76
C VAL A 25 -6.16 1.99 -10.50
N ILE A 26 -6.64 2.35 -9.31
CA ILE A 26 -6.07 1.91 -8.03
C ILE A 26 -6.20 0.40 -7.93
N LEU A 27 -7.42 -0.15 -7.97
CA LEU A 27 -7.68 -1.58 -7.88
C LEU A 27 -6.92 -2.35 -8.97
N GLY A 28 -6.89 -1.80 -10.18
CA GLY A 28 -6.17 -2.40 -11.30
C GLY A 28 -4.69 -2.59 -11.01
N LYS A 29 -4.02 -1.56 -10.47
CA LYS A 29 -2.61 -1.61 -10.08
C LYS A 29 -2.37 -2.48 -8.85
N SER A 30 -3.24 -2.41 -7.84
CA SER A 30 -3.08 -3.17 -6.60
C SER A 30 -3.14 -4.68 -6.82
N PHE A 31 -4.02 -5.12 -7.73
CA PHE A 31 -4.36 -6.53 -7.89
C PHE A 31 -3.89 -7.16 -9.21
N GLY A 32 -3.00 -6.48 -9.96
CA GLY A 32 -2.34 -7.04 -11.14
C GLY A 32 -3.12 -6.95 -12.45
N TRP A 33 -4.27 -6.27 -12.47
CA TRP A 33 -5.08 -6.06 -13.68
C TRP A 33 -4.55 -4.94 -14.58
N THR A 34 -3.67 -4.09 -14.04
CA THR A 34 -3.00 -3.00 -14.76
C THR A 34 -1.51 -3.02 -14.46
N LYS A 35 -0.69 -2.62 -15.45
CA LYS A 35 0.75 -2.49 -15.25
C LYS A 35 1.05 -1.52 -14.12
N SER A 36 1.86 -1.99 -13.18
CA SER A 36 2.37 -1.20 -12.06
C SER A 36 3.89 -1.05 -12.20
N PRO A 37 4.46 0.13 -11.92
CA PRO A 37 5.91 0.28 -11.83
C PRO A 37 6.49 -0.30 -10.52
N TYR A 38 5.64 -0.67 -9.56
CA TYR A 38 6.06 -1.21 -8.27
C TYR A 38 6.26 -2.74 -8.33
N TRP A 39 5.34 -3.46 -8.98
CA TRP A 39 5.50 -4.90 -9.23
C TRP A 39 6.64 -5.09 -10.24
N SER A 40 7.76 -5.65 -9.78
CA SER A 40 8.93 -5.94 -10.62
C SER A 40 8.66 -7.04 -11.66
N GLU A 41 7.76 -7.96 -11.33
CA GLU A 41 7.25 -9.04 -12.18
C GLU A 41 5.74 -8.85 -12.37
N GLU A 42 5.13 -9.53 -13.34
CA GLU A 42 3.67 -9.53 -13.46
C GLU A 42 3.04 -10.11 -12.19
N LYS A 43 2.41 -9.23 -11.40
CA LYS A 43 1.64 -9.66 -10.22
C LYS A 43 0.52 -10.58 -10.70
N THR A 44 0.39 -11.73 -10.04
CA THR A 44 -0.74 -12.63 -10.25
C THR A 44 -2.04 -11.86 -10.09
N LYS A 45 -2.89 -11.91 -11.12
CA LYS A 45 -4.20 -11.28 -11.11
C LYS A 45 -5.04 -11.92 -10.02
N THR A 46 -5.43 -11.14 -9.03
CA THR A 46 -6.32 -11.57 -7.96
C THR A 46 -7.52 -10.65 -7.90
N LEU A 47 -8.67 -11.14 -7.44
CA LEU A 47 -9.82 -10.27 -7.25
C LEU A 47 -9.67 -9.51 -5.93
N PRO A 48 -9.99 -8.21 -5.90
CA PRO A 48 -10.05 -7.47 -4.65
C PRO A 48 -11.14 -8.06 -3.76
N ASN A 49 -10.87 -8.15 -2.46
CA ASN A 49 -11.82 -8.53 -1.43
C ASN A 49 -12.02 -7.35 -0.47
N ILE A 50 -13.28 -7.05 -0.14
CA ILE A 50 -13.66 -5.98 0.78
C ILE A 50 -13.00 -6.13 2.15
N GLU A 51 -12.85 -7.37 2.64
CA GLU A 51 -12.21 -7.64 3.92
C GLU A 51 -10.73 -7.26 3.91
N LEU A 52 -10.02 -7.62 2.83
CA LEU A 52 -8.61 -7.24 2.64
C LEU A 52 -8.46 -5.72 2.58
N LEU A 53 -9.32 -5.04 1.82
CA LEU A 53 -9.33 -3.59 1.73
C LEU A 53 -9.55 -2.96 3.12
N ASN A 54 -10.58 -3.38 3.84
CA ASN A 54 -10.89 -2.86 5.17
C ASN A 54 -9.74 -3.10 6.16
N ASN A 55 -9.08 -4.25 6.09
CA ASN A 55 -7.93 -4.55 6.93
C ASN A 55 -6.74 -3.61 6.64
N VAL A 56 -6.43 -3.38 5.36
CA VAL A 56 -5.36 -2.45 4.96
C VAL A 56 -5.72 -1.01 5.33
N LEU A 57 -6.93 -0.56 4.99
CA LEU A 57 -7.41 0.79 5.29
C LEU A 57 -7.46 1.06 6.80
N GLY A 58 -8.03 0.12 7.57
CA GLY A 58 -8.08 0.22 9.02
C GLY A 58 -6.69 0.23 9.65
N TYR A 59 -5.74 -0.53 9.10
CA TYR A 59 -4.36 -0.47 9.54
C TYR A 59 -3.71 0.89 9.23
N LEU A 60 -3.90 1.44 8.03
CA LEU A 60 -3.41 2.78 7.69
C LEU A 60 -4.00 3.84 8.64
N SER A 61 -5.29 3.77 8.97
CA SER A 61 -5.91 4.65 9.95
C SER A 61 -5.28 4.50 11.34
N ASN A 62 -4.97 3.27 11.78
CA ASN A 62 -4.29 3.00 13.04
C ASN A 62 -2.85 3.56 13.09
N LEU A 63 -2.21 3.78 11.93
CA LEU A 63 -0.92 4.49 11.84
C LEU A 63 -1.07 6.02 11.94
N GLY A 64 -2.28 6.52 12.18
CA GLY A 64 -2.58 7.94 12.34
C GLY A 64 -2.82 8.69 11.02
N LEU A 65 -3.14 7.97 9.93
CA LEU A 65 -3.54 8.58 8.66
C LEU A 65 -5.04 8.90 8.69
N SER A 66 -5.40 10.13 8.32
CA SER A 66 -6.80 10.50 8.05
C SER A 66 -7.26 10.01 6.67
N ASP A 67 -8.57 10.04 6.39
CA ASP A 67 -9.09 9.69 5.06
C ASP A 67 -8.44 10.51 3.93
N ASP A 68 -8.18 11.80 4.17
CA ASP A 68 -7.48 12.66 3.20
C ASP A 68 -5.99 12.27 3.03
N ASP A 69 -5.36 11.75 4.07
CA ASP A 69 -4.00 11.22 4.00
C ASP A 69 -3.97 9.89 3.25
N ILE A 70 -4.94 9.00 3.50
CA ILE A 70 -5.09 7.72 2.80
C ILE A 70 -5.38 7.97 1.33
N TYR A 71 -6.25 8.91 0.98
CA TYR A 71 -6.47 9.35 -0.40
C TYR A 71 -5.14 9.73 -1.08
N LYS A 72 -4.35 10.62 -0.47
CA LYS A 72 -3.04 11.04 -1.01
C LYS A 72 -2.07 9.88 -1.13
N LEU A 73 -2.09 8.96 -0.18
CA LEU A 73 -1.26 7.76 -0.16
C LEU A 73 -1.61 6.84 -1.33
N LEU A 74 -2.89 6.53 -1.53
CA LEU A 74 -3.37 5.66 -2.61
C LEU A 74 -3.10 6.25 -4.00
N LYS A 75 -3.13 7.57 -4.14
CA LYS A 75 -2.74 8.25 -5.40
C LYS A 75 -1.26 8.06 -5.74
N LYS A 76 -0.39 7.95 -4.73
CA LYS A 76 1.06 7.77 -4.90
C LYS A 76 1.49 6.31 -4.96
N PHE A 77 0.81 5.45 -4.22
CA PHE A 77 1.14 4.04 -4.06
C PHE A 77 -0.12 3.20 -3.92
N PRO A 78 -0.89 3.03 -5.01
CA PRO A 78 -2.11 2.22 -5.00
C PRO A 78 -1.83 0.76 -4.62
N GLU A 79 -0.63 0.28 -4.94
CA GLU A 79 -0.26 -1.12 -4.74
C GLU A 79 -0.26 -1.57 -3.28
N VAL A 80 -0.29 -0.62 -2.32
CA VAL A 80 -0.46 -0.88 -0.89
C VAL A 80 -1.67 -1.75 -0.58
N LEU A 81 -2.78 -1.62 -1.32
CA LEU A 81 -3.99 -2.43 -1.09
C LEU A 81 -3.79 -3.91 -1.44
N GLY A 82 -2.78 -4.21 -2.26
CA GLY A 82 -2.39 -5.57 -2.63
C GLY A 82 -1.10 -6.02 -1.94
N CYS A 83 -0.59 -5.27 -0.95
CA CYS A 83 0.51 -5.69 -0.11
C CYS A 83 0.02 -6.58 1.04
N GLU A 84 0.90 -7.45 1.52
CA GLU A 84 0.60 -8.30 2.67
C GLU A 84 0.65 -7.46 3.95
N LEU A 85 -0.42 -7.51 4.73
CA LEU A 85 -0.57 -6.69 5.93
C LEU A 85 0.53 -6.97 6.97
N GLU A 86 0.94 -8.23 7.12
CA GLU A 86 2.01 -8.61 8.03
C GLU A 86 3.37 -8.03 7.60
N GLY A 87 3.66 -8.02 6.29
CA GLY A 87 4.84 -7.34 5.75
C GLY A 87 4.82 -5.84 6.03
N MET A 88 3.65 -5.19 5.90
CA MET A 88 3.50 -3.76 6.25
C MET A 88 3.77 -3.51 7.73
N LYS A 89 3.25 -4.36 8.62
CA LYS A 89 3.50 -4.26 10.07
C LYS A 89 4.97 -4.42 10.41
N GLN A 90 5.63 -5.42 9.82
CA GLN A 90 7.05 -5.65 9.99
C GLN A 90 7.88 -4.45 9.50
N ASN A 91 7.47 -3.83 8.38
CA ASN A 91 8.11 -2.62 7.85
C ASN A 91 7.98 -1.45 8.83
N VAL A 92 6.80 -1.22 9.42
CA VAL A 92 6.58 -0.17 10.43
C VAL A 92 7.37 -0.44 11.72
N GLU A 93 7.40 -1.68 12.18
CA GLU A 93 8.21 -2.08 13.34
C GLU A 93 9.70 -1.88 13.08
N THR A 94 10.17 -2.18 11.87
CA THR A 94 11.55 -1.94 11.45
C THR A 94 11.88 -0.44 11.47
N LEU A 95 10.96 0.42 11.00
CA LEU A 95 11.11 1.87 11.04
C LEU A 95 11.31 2.40 12.46
N ASP A 96 10.53 1.89 13.40
CA ASP A 96 10.62 2.27 14.80
C ASP A 96 11.91 1.73 15.45
N ARG A 97 12.21 0.43 15.29
CA ARG A 97 13.36 -0.20 15.93
C ARG A 97 14.71 0.28 15.42
N GLN A 98 14.86 0.51 14.12
CA GLN A 98 16.16 0.86 13.52
C GLN A 98 16.41 2.37 13.49
N TRP A 99 15.36 3.18 13.30
CA TRP A 99 15.49 4.62 13.11
C TRP A 99 14.64 5.47 14.06
N GLY A 100 13.87 4.87 14.97
CA GLY A 100 13.00 5.60 15.89
C GLY A 100 11.86 6.35 15.19
N ILE A 101 11.44 5.89 14.01
CA ILE A 101 10.39 6.56 13.22
C ILE A 101 9.03 5.99 13.62
N SER A 102 8.29 6.75 14.44
CA SER A 102 6.94 6.40 14.92
C SER A 102 6.02 7.64 15.05
N GLY A 103 4.72 7.40 15.24
CA GLY A 103 3.72 8.47 15.43
C GLY A 103 3.72 9.53 14.32
N LYS A 104 3.98 10.80 14.67
CA LYS A 104 3.96 11.92 13.71
C LYS A 104 5.05 11.83 12.65
N SER A 105 6.25 11.36 12.99
CA SER A 105 7.34 11.22 12.02
C SER A 105 7.03 10.10 11.02
N LEU A 106 6.46 9.00 11.49
CA LEU A 106 5.94 7.92 10.64
C LEU A 106 4.86 8.44 9.69
N ARG A 107 3.82 9.13 10.18
CA ARG A 107 2.80 9.73 9.32
C ARG A 107 3.40 10.62 8.23
N SER A 108 4.33 11.50 8.59
CA SER A 108 5.03 12.38 7.63
C SER A 108 5.86 11.60 6.61
N LEU A 109 6.50 10.51 7.04
CA LEU A 109 7.24 9.62 6.15
C LEU A 109 6.28 8.94 5.16
N LEU A 110 5.18 8.35 5.63
CA LEU A 110 4.22 7.64 4.79
C LEU A 110 3.59 8.55 3.73
N LEU A 111 3.34 9.81 4.06
CA LEU A 111 2.85 10.80 3.09
C LEU A 111 3.88 11.18 2.03
N ARG A 112 5.18 11.11 2.35
CA ARG A 112 6.28 11.44 1.43
C ARG A 112 6.71 10.24 0.59
N ASN A 113 6.91 9.09 1.22
CA ASN A 113 7.36 7.84 0.61
C ASN A 113 6.55 6.64 1.14
N PRO A 114 5.32 6.43 0.66
CA PRO A 114 4.47 5.32 1.12
C PRO A 114 4.97 3.93 0.72
N LYS A 115 5.91 3.84 -0.24
CA LYS A 115 6.46 2.56 -0.72
C LYS A 115 7.21 1.78 0.36
N VAL A 116 7.61 2.44 1.45
CA VAL A 116 8.23 1.80 2.63
C VAL A 116 7.35 0.72 3.24
N LEU A 117 6.02 0.82 3.09
CA LEU A 117 5.08 -0.21 3.55
C LEU A 117 5.18 -1.50 2.74
N GLY A 118 5.72 -1.43 1.52
CA GLY A 118 5.84 -2.56 0.60
C GLY A 118 7.26 -3.10 0.42
N TYR A 119 8.24 -2.62 1.19
CA TYR A 119 9.61 -3.11 1.08
C TYR A 119 9.77 -4.52 1.67
N TYR A 120 10.74 -5.27 1.13
CA TYR A 120 11.14 -6.58 1.61
C TYR A 120 12.25 -6.43 2.64
N VAL A 121 11.92 -6.71 3.91
CA VAL A 121 12.81 -6.61 5.09
C VAL A 121 14.04 -7.52 4.99
N ASP A 122 14.00 -8.58 4.17
CA ASP A 122 15.06 -9.59 4.09
C ASP A 122 16.37 -9.11 3.44
N CYS A 123 16.38 -7.91 2.84
CA CYS A 123 17.63 -7.30 2.43
C CYS A 123 18.22 -6.47 3.56
N LYS A 124 19.32 -6.95 4.17
CA LYS A 124 20.06 -6.29 5.26
C LYS A 124 20.72 -4.94 4.90
N GLY A 125 20.30 -4.30 3.81
CA GLY A 125 20.83 -3.01 3.35
C GLY A 125 22.19 -3.10 2.62
N ASP A 126 22.72 -4.30 2.41
CA ASP A 126 23.99 -4.59 1.74
C ASP A 126 23.83 -4.89 0.23
N CYS A 127 22.59 -4.95 -0.28
CA CYS A 127 22.32 -5.14 -1.70
C CYS A 127 22.48 -3.84 -2.49
N VAL A 128 22.91 -3.97 -3.75
CA VAL A 128 23.02 -2.91 -4.78
C VAL A 128 21.67 -2.25 -5.18
N ALA A 129 20.61 -2.43 -4.40
CA ALA A 129 19.30 -1.80 -4.56
C ALA A 129 18.63 -1.96 -5.94
N LYS A 130 18.96 -3.04 -6.66
CA LYS A 130 18.39 -3.35 -7.98
C LYS A 130 16.90 -3.69 -7.93
N CYS A 131 16.39 -4.13 -6.77
CA CYS A 131 14.98 -4.45 -6.59
C CYS A 131 14.18 -3.19 -6.23
N THR A 132 13.04 -2.98 -6.89
CA THR A 132 12.14 -1.84 -6.66
C THR A 132 11.51 -1.80 -5.26
N ARG A 133 11.62 -2.91 -4.52
CA ARG A 133 11.04 -3.16 -3.20
C ARG A 133 12.09 -3.37 -2.11
N CYS A 134 13.31 -2.87 -2.30
CA CYS A 134 14.42 -3.09 -1.36
C CYS A 134 14.55 -1.95 -0.33
N TRP A 135 14.80 -2.30 0.93
CA TRP A 135 15.11 -1.34 2.00
C TRP A 135 16.39 -0.53 1.75
N ALA A 136 17.33 -1.00 0.94
CA ALA A 136 18.49 -0.20 0.52
C ALA A 136 18.14 1.04 -0.31
N ARG A 137 16.86 1.21 -0.71
CA ARG A 137 16.35 2.40 -1.40
C ARG A 137 15.71 3.43 -0.45
N PHE A 138 15.58 3.08 0.84
CA PHE A 138 15.09 3.95 1.89
C PHE A 138 16.15 5.00 2.23
#